data_AF-A0A7V9ZG04-F1
#
_entry.id   AF-A0A7V9ZG04-F1
#
_cell.length_a   1.000
_cell.length_b   1.000
_cell.length_c   1.000
_cell.angle_alpha   90.00
_cell.angle_beta   90.00
_cell.angle_gamma   90.00
#
_symmetry.space_group_name_H-M   'P 1'
#
loop_
_entity.id
_entity.type
_entity.pdbx_description
1 polymer ?
#
loop_
_entity_poly.entity_id
_entity_poly.type
_entity_poly.pdbx_seq_one_letter_code
_entity_poly.pdbx_strand_id
1 'polypeptide(L)'
;MTSSPRARAAIWTAVSTMSIACMPPRAVATYAAAATRVTSEFPAIAGDMHASCLRFQSFSLQRRGDGWYDEAMLRSGCASTDTAVAAVIGVNRVLSGYFAALARLADDRIVSTDTEVKLLSASLISKAGMNQAQESAVSALLQYVSSTLLDIRRRPKLAQAITSQNANVIVVTNGLRDIVSKDYLQLLIDEETAANSFYRTVVREGRPREPLAAVLLMDVRDERARQLGNRREALDAYAKALGTISAGHQKLYLRRNTLGAKELAAELAGHAETLDKLAKRIEKAF
;
A
#
# COMPACT_ATOMS: atom_id res chain seq x y z
N MET A 1 -63.28 -41.03 52.29
CA MET A 1 -61.87 -41.17 51.86
C MET A 1 -61.84 -41.94 50.56
N THR A 2 -61.45 -41.29 49.45
CA THR A 2 -60.63 -41.82 48.34
C THR A 2 -60.66 -40.79 47.20
N SER A 3 -59.46 -40.52 46.67
CA SER A 3 -59.07 -39.33 45.93
C SER A 3 -59.06 -39.52 44.41
N SER A 4 -59.40 -38.44 43.71
CA SER A 4 -59.22 -38.19 42.27
C SER A 4 -57.74 -38.18 41.85
N PRO A 5 -57.41 -38.58 40.60
CA PRO A 5 -56.21 -38.14 39.93
C PRO A 5 -56.53 -37.10 38.84
N ARG A 6 -56.01 -35.88 39.01
CA ARG A 6 -55.97 -34.82 37.98
C ARG A 6 -54.76 -35.05 37.06
N ALA A 7 -55.02 -35.29 35.78
CA ALA A 7 -54.01 -35.31 34.74
C ALA A 7 -53.44 -33.88 34.54
N ARG A 8 -52.12 -33.73 34.75
CA ARG A 8 -51.38 -32.51 34.43
C ARG A 8 -50.73 -32.68 33.06
N ALA A 9 -51.27 -31.98 32.06
CA ALA A 9 -50.62 -31.82 30.76
C ALA A 9 -49.51 -30.78 30.87
N ALA A 10 -48.26 -31.19 30.66
CA ALA A 10 -47.10 -30.30 30.59
C ALA A 10 -46.94 -29.80 29.14
N ILE A 11 -47.18 -28.51 28.92
CA ILE A 11 -46.93 -27.82 27.65
C ILE A 11 -45.44 -27.43 27.64
N TRP A 12 -44.65 -28.11 26.81
CA TRP A 12 -43.27 -27.74 26.51
C TRP A 12 -43.25 -26.76 25.34
N THR A 13 -43.12 -25.47 25.62
CA THR A 13 -42.77 -24.46 24.61
C THR A 13 -41.29 -24.58 24.23
N ALA A 14 -41.03 -25.21 23.08
CA ALA A 14 -39.71 -25.23 22.46
C ALA A 14 -39.39 -23.85 21.87
N VAL A 15 -38.66 -23.02 22.63
CA VAL A 15 -38.04 -21.79 22.14
C VAL A 15 -36.90 -22.19 21.20
N SER A 16 -37.17 -22.22 19.89
CA SER A 16 -36.14 -22.33 18.86
C SER A 16 -35.38 -21.00 18.79
N THR A 17 -34.35 -20.86 19.60
CA THR A 17 -33.29 -19.86 19.37
C THR A 17 -32.57 -20.24 18.09
N MET A 18 -32.92 -19.57 16.97
CA MET A 18 -32.06 -19.50 15.79
C MET A 18 -30.74 -18.88 16.22
N SER A 19 -29.85 -19.74 16.70
CA SER A 19 -28.43 -19.44 16.86
C SER A 19 -27.90 -19.29 15.45
N ILE A 20 -27.99 -18.07 14.90
CA ILE A 20 -27.18 -17.66 13.75
C ILE A 20 -25.76 -17.88 14.24
N ALA A 21 -25.20 -19.04 13.91
CA ALA A 21 -23.84 -19.42 14.23
C ALA A 21 -22.96 -18.30 13.70
N CYS A 22 -22.51 -17.48 14.63
CA CYS A 22 -21.77 -16.27 14.40
C CYS A 22 -20.35 -16.67 14.01
N MET A 23 -20.17 -17.19 12.80
CA MET A 23 -18.84 -17.45 12.26
C MET A 23 -18.08 -16.12 12.10
N PRO A 24 -16.81 -16.04 12.50
CA PRO A 24 -15.99 -14.85 12.32
C PRO A 24 -15.90 -14.49 10.84
N PRO A 25 -15.74 -13.21 10.50
CA PRO A 25 -15.69 -12.79 9.11
C PRO A 25 -14.29 -13.06 8.54
N ARG A 26 -13.93 -14.34 8.36
CA ARG A 26 -12.64 -14.80 7.84
C ARG A 26 -12.25 -14.11 6.52
N ALA A 27 -13.23 -13.82 5.67
CA ALA A 27 -13.02 -13.08 4.43
C ALA A 27 -12.48 -11.65 4.66
N VAL A 28 -12.89 -10.99 5.74
CA VAL A 28 -12.35 -9.68 6.14
C VAL A 28 -10.89 -9.82 6.56
N ALA A 29 -10.55 -10.86 7.32
CA ALA A 29 -9.16 -11.14 7.71
C ALA A 29 -8.28 -11.42 6.48
N THR A 30 -8.74 -12.24 5.55
CA THR A 30 -8.02 -12.55 4.30
C THR A 30 -7.81 -11.31 3.44
N TYR A 31 -8.86 -10.51 3.24
CA TYR A 31 -8.76 -9.25 2.50
C TYR A 31 -7.79 -8.27 3.16
N ALA A 32 -7.89 -8.08 4.47
CA ALA A 32 -7.02 -7.17 5.20
C ALA A 32 -5.55 -7.65 5.17
N ALA A 33 -5.30 -8.95 5.28
CA ALA A 33 -3.95 -9.52 5.14
C ALA A 33 -3.37 -9.31 3.73
N ALA A 34 -4.19 -9.47 2.68
CA ALA A 34 -3.77 -9.18 1.31
C ALA A 34 -3.46 -7.69 1.10
N ALA A 35 -4.26 -6.79 1.69
CA ALA A 35 -3.99 -5.35 1.67
C ALA A 35 -2.67 -5.02 2.40
N THR A 36 -2.43 -5.61 3.58
CA THR A 36 -1.15 -5.47 4.30
C THR A 36 0.02 -5.93 3.44
N ARG A 37 -0.07 -7.09 2.79
CA ARG A 37 0.98 -7.62 1.91
C ARG A 37 1.27 -6.68 0.73
N VAL A 38 0.25 -6.19 0.04
CA VAL A 38 0.47 -5.20 -1.04
C VAL A 38 1.16 -3.95 -0.51
N THR A 39 0.71 -3.42 0.64
CA THR A 39 1.33 -2.22 1.21
C THR A 39 2.76 -2.48 1.70
N SER A 40 3.16 -3.72 2.01
CA SER A 40 4.55 -4.00 2.37
C SER A 40 5.53 -3.91 1.19
N GLU A 41 5.04 -3.92 -0.05
CA GLU A 41 5.88 -3.72 -1.25
C GLU A 41 6.26 -2.25 -1.47
N PHE A 42 5.51 -1.32 -0.88
CA PHE A 42 5.70 0.11 -1.12
C PHE A 42 7.09 0.66 -0.77
N PRO A 43 7.79 0.25 0.29
CA PRO A 43 9.13 0.75 0.59
C PRO A 43 10.14 0.52 -0.55
N ALA A 44 10.01 -0.58 -1.31
CA ALA A 44 10.86 -0.81 -2.48
C ALA A 44 10.58 0.20 -3.60
N ILE A 45 9.29 0.44 -3.89
CA ILE A 45 8.85 1.47 -4.85
C ILE A 45 9.35 2.86 -4.44
N ALA A 46 9.09 3.24 -3.18
CA ALA A 46 9.44 4.56 -2.68
C ALA A 46 10.96 4.77 -2.60
N GLY A 47 11.72 3.73 -2.21
CA GLY A 47 13.18 3.76 -2.22
C GLY A 47 13.77 4.07 -3.60
N ASP A 48 13.16 3.54 -4.67
CA ASP A 48 13.61 3.84 -6.02
C ASP A 48 13.26 5.26 -6.48
N MET A 49 12.32 5.98 -5.85
CA MET A 49 12.09 7.40 -6.18
C MET A 49 13.38 8.23 -5.93
N HIS A 50 14.02 8.03 -4.78
CA HIS A 50 15.29 8.70 -4.49
C HIS A 50 16.40 8.19 -5.42
N ALA A 51 16.48 6.87 -5.64
CA ALA A 51 17.45 6.31 -6.56
C ALA A 51 17.29 6.83 -8.00
N SER A 52 16.06 7.04 -8.46
CA SER A 52 15.73 7.62 -9.77
C SER A 52 16.19 9.07 -9.87
N CYS A 53 15.98 9.86 -8.82
CA CYS A 53 16.54 11.21 -8.74
C CYS A 53 18.08 11.21 -8.85
N LEU A 54 18.77 10.31 -8.14
CA LEU A 54 20.23 10.20 -8.21
C LEU A 54 20.68 9.82 -9.63
N ARG A 55 19.98 8.90 -10.30
CA ARG A 55 20.27 8.52 -11.69
C ARG A 55 20.05 9.69 -12.64
N PHE A 56 18.94 10.42 -12.51
CA PHE A 56 18.68 11.65 -13.26
C PHE A 56 19.81 12.69 -13.09
N GLN A 57 20.24 12.94 -11.85
CA GLN A 57 21.33 13.88 -11.57
C GLN A 57 22.63 13.41 -12.21
N SER A 58 22.94 12.11 -12.15
CA SER A 58 24.15 11.55 -12.74
C SER A 58 24.20 11.76 -14.25
N PHE A 59 23.13 11.46 -14.99
CA PHE A 59 23.07 11.70 -16.44
C PHE A 59 23.13 13.19 -16.78
N SER A 60 22.49 14.03 -15.95
CA SER A 60 22.49 15.48 -16.14
C SER A 60 23.87 16.10 -15.98
N LEU A 61 24.63 15.70 -14.96
CA LEU A 61 25.99 16.16 -14.71
C LEU A 61 26.97 15.63 -15.75
N GLN A 62 26.90 14.33 -16.08
CA GLN A 62 27.73 13.74 -17.14
C GLN A 62 27.57 14.47 -18.47
N ARG A 63 26.34 14.90 -18.79
CA ARG A 63 26.07 15.66 -20.02
C ARG A 63 26.66 17.08 -20.01
N ARG A 64 26.75 17.73 -18.85
CA ARG A 64 27.31 19.09 -18.76
C ARG A 64 28.83 19.12 -18.99
N GLY A 65 29.51 17.98 -18.85
CA GLY A 65 30.94 17.88 -19.07
C GLY A 65 31.78 18.46 -17.93
N ASP A 66 31.19 18.69 -16.76
CA ASP A 66 31.82 19.34 -15.59
C ASP A 66 32.86 18.45 -14.87
N GLY A 67 33.41 17.43 -15.53
CA GLY A 67 34.40 16.50 -14.95
C GLY A 67 33.78 15.44 -14.03
N TRP A 68 34.60 14.93 -13.09
CA TRP A 68 34.20 13.93 -12.11
C TRP A 68 33.27 14.56 -11.06
N TYR A 69 32.01 14.10 -10.98
CA TYR A 69 31.11 14.48 -9.90
C TYR A 69 31.27 13.51 -8.72
N ASP A 70 31.09 14.00 -7.50
CA ASP A 70 31.06 13.17 -6.31
C ASP A 70 29.63 12.83 -5.87
N GLU A 71 29.52 11.94 -4.89
CA GLU A 71 28.24 11.52 -4.33
C GLU A 71 27.50 12.66 -3.61
N ALA A 72 28.22 13.63 -3.04
CA ALA A 72 27.62 14.76 -2.34
C ALA A 72 26.88 15.69 -3.31
N MET A 73 27.43 15.92 -4.51
CA MET A 73 26.76 16.67 -5.58
C MET A 73 25.43 16.02 -5.98
N LEU A 74 25.41 14.70 -6.21
CA LEU A 74 24.18 13.98 -6.52
C LEU A 74 23.14 14.09 -5.40
N ARG A 75 23.55 13.85 -4.16
CA ARG A 75 22.67 13.88 -2.99
C ARG A 75 22.10 15.27 -2.73
N SER A 76 22.90 16.32 -2.91
CA SER A 76 22.44 17.71 -2.72
C SER A 76 21.27 18.05 -3.64
N GLY A 77 21.29 17.58 -4.89
CA GLY A 77 20.20 17.75 -5.86
C GLY A 77 18.95 16.90 -5.58
N CYS A 78 19.03 15.95 -4.64
CA CYS A 78 17.96 14.98 -4.32
C CYS A 78 17.55 14.97 -2.85
N ALA A 79 18.05 15.89 -2.01
CA ALA A 79 17.81 15.91 -0.57
C ALA A 79 16.32 16.06 -0.19
N SER A 80 15.58 16.86 -0.97
CA SER A 80 14.13 17.01 -0.79
C SER A 80 13.38 15.71 -1.10
N THR A 81 13.83 14.96 -2.11
CA THR A 81 13.24 13.68 -2.50
C THR A 81 13.48 12.62 -1.43
N ASP A 82 14.68 12.54 -0.85
CA ASP A 82 14.98 11.57 0.22
C ASP A 82 14.05 11.77 1.43
N THR A 83 13.91 13.02 1.85
CA THR A 83 13.05 13.37 2.97
C THR A 83 11.57 13.06 2.69
N ALA A 84 11.10 13.34 1.47
CA ALA A 84 9.75 13.03 1.05
C ALA A 84 9.50 11.51 1.00
N VAL A 85 10.45 10.74 0.47
CA VAL A 85 10.38 9.27 0.42
C VAL A 85 10.24 8.67 1.81
N ALA A 86 11.07 9.10 2.78
CA ALA A 86 10.97 8.64 4.15
C ALA A 86 9.59 8.93 4.77
N ALA A 87 9.03 10.11 4.49
CA ALA A 87 7.70 10.50 4.94
C ALA A 87 6.59 9.64 4.33
N VAL A 88 6.61 9.42 3.01
CA VAL A 88 5.57 8.62 2.33
C VAL A 88 5.66 7.14 2.73
N ILE A 89 6.86 6.59 2.92
CA ILE A 89 7.04 5.24 3.51
C ILE A 89 6.35 5.17 4.87
N GLY A 90 6.52 6.21 5.69
CA GLY A 90 5.84 6.37 6.96
C GLY A 90 4.31 6.33 6.83
N VAL A 91 3.74 7.12 5.92
CA VAL A 91 2.30 7.13 5.66
C VAL A 91 1.80 5.75 5.26
N ASN A 92 2.50 5.08 4.35
CA ASN A 92 2.14 3.73 3.92
C ASN A 92 2.21 2.72 5.07
N ARG A 93 3.19 2.83 5.98
CA ARG A 93 3.25 1.99 7.19
C ARG A 93 2.04 2.19 8.10
N VAL A 94 1.49 3.41 8.20
CA VAL A 94 0.24 3.65 8.94
C VAL A 94 -0.93 2.92 8.29
N LEU A 95 -1.06 2.99 6.96
CA LEU A 95 -2.09 2.26 6.22
C LEU A 95 -1.95 0.74 6.37
N SER A 96 -0.72 0.23 6.25
CA SER A 96 -0.38 -1.18 6.44
C SER A 96 -0.73 -1.66 7.86
N GLY A 97 -0.38 -0.86 8.87
CA GLY A 97 -0.69 -1.11 10.28
C GLY A 97 -2.19 -1.11 10.56
N TYR A 98 -2.96 -0.23 9.90
CA TYR A 98 -4.42 -0.25 9.96
C TYR A 98 -4.98 -1.59 9.47
N PHE A 99 -4.54 -2.06 8.30
CA PHE A 99 -5.01 -3.34 7.76
C PHE A 99 -4.53 -4.54 8.58
N ALA A 100 -3.33 -4.50 9.15
CA ALA A 100 -2.87 -5.53 10.07
C ALA A 100 -3.75 -5.59 11.33
N ALA A 101 -4.11 -4.44 11.90
CA ALA A 101 -5.06 -4.37 13.01
C ALA A 101 -6.46 -4.89 12.61
N LEU A 102 -6.93 -4.53 11.42
CA LEU A 102 -8.21 -5.00 10.88
C LEU A 102 -8.23 -6.52 10.68
N ALA A 103 -7.14 -7.10 10.17
CA ALA A 103 -6.97 -8.53 10.01
C ALA A 103 -7.03 -9.25 11.37
N ARG A 104 -6.32 -8.72 12.38
CA ARG A 104 -6.31 -9.27 13.74
C ARG A 104 -7.66 -9.18 14.44
N LEU A 105 -8.44 -8.12 14.19
CA LEU A 105 -9.81 -8.00 14.69
C LEU A 105 -10.77 -8.99 14.03
N ALA A 106 -10.51 -9.37 12.77
CA ALA A 106 -11.35 -10.26 11.99
C ALA A 106 -10.95 -11.76 12.12
N ASP A 107 -9.71 -12.06 12.49
CA ASP A 107 -9.23 -13.42 12.74
C ASP A 107 -9.51 -13.84 14.19
N ASP A 108 -9.87 -15.11 14.37
CA ASP A 108 -10.04 -15.74 15.68
C ASP A 108 -8.69 -16.19 16.25
N ARG A 109 -7.70 -16.43 15.40
CA ARG A 109 -6.36 -16.90 15.78
C ARG A 109 -5.46 -15.69 16.01
N ILE A 110 -5.05 -15.49 17.25
CA ILE A 110 -4.05 -14.47 17.57
C ILE A 110 -2.71 -14.97 17.03
N VAL A 111 -2.32 -14.55 15.83
CA VAL A 111 -0.92 -14.64 15.40
C VAL A 111 -0.32 -13.27 15.70
N SER A 112 0.69 -13.26 16.57
CA SER A 112 1.48 -12.06 16.83
C SER A 112 2.22 -11.68 15.55
N THR A 113 1.75 -10.67 14.83
CA THR A 113 2.58 -9.99 13.85
C THR A 113 3.30 -8.86 14.59
N ASP A 114 4.63 -8.96 14.68
CA ASP A 114 5.54 -7.92 15.19
C ASP A 114 5.47 -6.68 14.29
N THR A 115 4.34 -6.00 14.33
CA THR A 115 4.08 -4.77 13.57
C THR A 115 4.33 -3.63 14.54
N GLU A 116 5.60 -3.40 14.87
CA GLU A 116 6.01 -2.14 15.49
C GLU A 116 5.76 -1.03 14.46
N VAL A 117 4.59 -0.40 14.54
CA VAL A 117 4.37 0.87 13.87
C VAL A 117 5.16 1.90 14.67
N LYS A 118 6.41 2.15 14.28
CA LYS A 118 7.17 3.29 14.80
C LYS A 118 6.31 4.53 14.59
N LEU A 119 5.98 5.21 15.70
CA LEU A 119 5.11 6.38 15.70
C LEU A 119 5.66 7.41 14.71
N LEU A 120 4.83 7.73 13.71
CA LEU A 120 5.14 8.75 12.73
C LEU A 120 4.87 10.13 13.35
N SER A 121 5.84 11.04 13.32
CA SER A 121 5.61 12.40 13.82
C SER A 121 4.79 13.23 12.82
N ALA A 122 3.97 14.15 13.32
CA ALA A 122 3.21 15.09 12.48
C ALA A 122 4.12 15.90 11.55
N SER A 123 5.33 16.26 12.03
CA SER A 123 6.36 16.95 11.25
C SER A 123 6.93 16.13 10.10
N LEU A 124 6.82 14.80 10.14
CA LEU A 124 7.26 13.93 9.07
C LEU A 124 6.13 13.72 8.06
N ILE A 125 4.87 13.62 8.51
CA ILE A 125 3.69 13.52 7.64
C ILE A 125 3.63 14.70 6.66
N SER A 126 3.88 15.93 7.12
CA SER A 126 3.83 17.11 6.25
C SER A 126 4.91 17.16 5.15
N LYS A 127 5.93 16.29 5.25
CA LYS A 127 6.97 16.16 4.22
C LYS A 127 6.60 15.14 3.15
N ALA A 128 5.48 14.42 3.29
CA ALA A 128 5.04 13.39 2.35
C ALA A 128 4.49 13.95 1.02
N GLY A 129 4.43 15.27 0.86
CA GLY A 129 3.79 15.89 -0.32
C GLY A 129 2.26 15.75 -0.32
N MET A 130 1.67 15.46 0.84
CA MET A 130 0.23 15.31 1.02
C MET A 130 -0.45 16.65 1.28
N ASN A 131 -1.72 16.78 0.90
CA ASN A 131 -2.54 17.93 1.27
C ASN A 131 -3.10 17.80 2.69
N GLN A 132 -3.64 18.89 3.25
CA GLN A 132 -4.12 18.93 4.63
C GLN A 132 -5.18 17.84 4.94
N ALA A 133 -6.07 17.52 4.00
CA ALA A 133 -7.07 16.48 4.19
C ALA A 133 -6.42 15.08 4.28
N GLN A 134 -5.40 14.84 3.46
CA GLN A 134 -4.62 13.61 3.48
C GLN A 134 -3.81 13.48 4.78
N GLU A 135 -3.12 14.54 5.21
CA GLU A 135 -2.36 14.53 6.47
C GLU A 135 -3.26 14.26 7.69
N SER A 136 -4.46 14.85 7.70
CA SER A 136 -5.46 14.62 8.75
C SER A 136 -5.94 13.17 8.75
N ALA A 137 -6.20 12.60 7.57
CA ALA A 137 -6.60 11.20 7.44
C ALA A 137 -5.50 10.22 7.91
N VAL A 138 -4.22 10.49 7.58
CA VAL A 138 -3.08 9.71 8.09
C VAL A 138 -3.04 9.78 9.61
N SER A 139 -3.17 10.98 10.17
CA SER A 139 -3.15 11.19 11.62
C SER A 139 -4.27 10.43 12.34
N ALA A 140 -5.47 10.42 11.76
CA ALA A 140 -6.61 9.67 12.29
C ALA A 140 -6.39 8.15 12.24
N LEU A 141 -5.83 7.62 11.15
CA LEU A 141 -5.44 6.20 11.07
C LEU A 141 -4.35 5.85 12.09
N LEU A 142 -3.35 6.72 12.26
CA LEU A 142 -2.28 6.51 13.23
C LEU A 142 -2.84 6.43 14.65
N GLN A 143 -3.70 7.38 15.04
CA GLN A 143 -4.38 7.37 16.33
C GLN A 143 -5.21 6.10 16.54
N TYR A 144 -5.92 5.64 15.50
CA TYR A 144 -6.65 4.39 15.55
C TYR A 144 -5.73 3.18 15.77
N VAL A 145 -4.64 3.08 15.00
CA VAL A 145 -3.67 1.98 15.13
C VAL A 145 -3.06 1.95 16.52
N SER A 146 -2.64 3.09 17.05
CA SER A 146 -2.06 3.20 18.40
C SER A 146 -3.04 2.81 19.51
N SER A 147 -4.34 3.12 19.36
CA SER A 147 -5.36 2.81 20.37
C SER A 147 -5.92 1.38 20.31
N THR A 148 -5.72 0.68 19.19
CA THR A 148 -6.32 -0.65 18.95
C THR A 148 -5.48 -1.82 19.49
N LEU A 149 -4.24 -1.56 19.91
CA LEU A 149 -3.30 -2.60 20.41
C LEU A 149 -3.73 -3.29 21.72
N LEU A 150 -4.72 -2.77 22.46
CA LEU A 150 -4.99 -3.17 23.85
C LEU A 150 -6.34 -3.86 24.11
N ASP A 151 -7.17 -4.14 23.11
CA ASP A 151 -8.56 -4.51 23.37
C ASP A 151 -9.01 -5.88 22.85
N ILE A 152 -9.74 -6.60 23.71
CA ILE A 152 -10.13 -8.01 23.57
C ILE A 152 -11.49 -8.15 22.85
N ARG A 153 -12.31 -7.09 22.79
CA ARG A 153 -13.65 -7.15 22.15
C ARG A 153 -13.58 -6.97 20.63
N ARG A 154 -13.67 -8.07 19.87
CA ARG A 154 -13.37 -8.10 18.42
C ARG A 154 -14.47 -7.56 17.50
N ARG A 155 -15.71 -8.05 17.60
CA ARG A 155 -16.77 -7.77 16.60
C ARG A 155 -17.31 -6.33 16.57
N PRO A 156 -17.76 -5.73 17.69
CA PRO A 156 -18.23 -4.34 17.67
C PRO A 156 -17.12 -3.39 17.23
N LYS A 157 -15.88 -3.67 17.62
CA LYS A 157 -14.71 -2.91 17.20
C LYS A 157 -14.40 -3.04 15.72
N LEU A 158 -14.56 -4.23 15.14
CA LEU A 158 -14.37 -4.41 13.70
C LEU A 158 -15.34 -3.52 12.90
N ALA A 159 -16.63 -3.57 13.21
CA ALA A 159 -17.62 -2.73 12.56
C ALA A 159 -17.36 -1.23 12.82
N GLN A 160 -16.99 -0.86 14.05
CA GLN A 160 -16.65 0.52 14.40
C GLN A 160 -15.40 1.02 13.65
N ALA A 161 -14.37 0.19 13.53
CA ALA A 161 -13.13 0.50 12.82
C ALA A 161 -13.41 0.78 11.34
N ILE A 162 -14.15 -0.13 10.70
CA ILE A 162 -14.60 0.02 9.32
C ILE A 162 -15.42 1.31 9.17
N THR A 163 -16.35 1.58 10.09
CA THR A 163 -17.23 2.76 10.00
C THR A 163 -16.45 4.07 10.14
N SER A 164 -15.63 4.18 11.18
CA SER A 164 -14.94 5.41 11.55
C SER A 164 -13.76 5.74 10.64
N GLN A 165 -13.13 4.72 10.04
CA GLN A 165 -11.91 4.91 9.25
C GLN A 165 -12.13 4.85 7.73
N ASN A 166 -13.34 4.56 7.24
CA ASN A 166 -13.57 4.41 5.80
C ASN A 166 -13.15 5.64 4.98
N ALA A 167 -13.55 6.84 5.42
CA ALA A 167 -13.16 8.07 4.73
C ALA A 167 -11.63 8.24 4.74
N ASN A 168 -10.98 7.95 5.86
CA ASN A 168 -9.54 8.09 6.01
C ASN A 168 -8.77 7.11 5.12
N VAL A 169 -9.20 5.85 5.06
CA VAL A 169 -8.61 4.83 4.16
C VAL A 169 -8.70 5.28 2.70
N ILE A 170 -9.86 5.79 2.26
CA ILE A 170 -10.05 6.27 0.89
C ILE A 170 -9.14 7.46 0.61
N VAL A 171 -9.08 8.44 1.52
CA VAL A 171 -8.24 9.63 1.35
C VAL A 171 -6.75 9.26 1.29
N VAL A 172 -6.26 8.39 2.19
CA VAL A 172 -4.86 7.98 2.22
C VAL A 172 -4.48 7.14 1.01
N THR A 173 -5.33 6.19 0.60
CA THR A 173 -5.08 5.39 -0.62
C THR A 173 -5.04 6.27 -1.88
N ASN A 174 -5.90 7.30 -1.97
CA ASN A 174 -5.85 8.27 -3.07
C ASN A 174 -4.57 9.11 -3.04
N GLY A 175 -4.13 9.58 -1.86
CA GLY A 175 -2.88 10.33 -1.74
C GLY A 175 -1.66 9.52 -2.15
N LEU A 176 -1.54 8.28 -1.65
CA LEU A 176 -0.47 7.37 -2.07
C LEU A 176 -0.52 7.07 -3.57
N ARG A 177 -1.73 6.94 -4.14
CA ARG A 177 -1.92 6.72 -5.57
C ARG A 177 -1.45 7.92 -6.38
N ASP A 178 -1.76 9.14 -5.95
CA ASP A 178 -1.31 10.36 -6.61
C ASP A 178 0.22 10.46 -6.61
N ILE A 179 0.86 10.22 -5.47
CA ILE A 179 2.33 10.24 -5.36
C ILE A 179 2.98 9.24 -6.34
N VAL A 180 2.45 8.01 -6.42
CA VAL A 180 3.00 6.99 -7.31
C VAL A 180 2.69 7.27 -8.78
N SER A 181 1.45 7.67 -9.08
CA SER A 181 0.99 7.80 -10.48
C SER A 181 1.39 9.14 -11.12
N LYS A 182 1.77 10.15 -10.32
CA LYS A 182 2.14 11.48 -10.80
C LYS A 182 3.61 11.75 -10.48
N ASP A 183 3.95 11.86 -9.20
CA ASP A 183 5.25 12.37 -8.78
C ASP A 183 6.37 11.39 -9.15
N TYR A 184 6.21 10.10 -8.81
CA TYR A 184 7.21 9.11 -9.17
C TYR A 184 7.24 8.83 -10.68
N LEU A 185 6.06 8.78 -11.32
CA LEU A 185 6.02 8.64 -12.78
C LEU A 185 6.79 9.77 -13.48
N GLN A 186 6.67 11.01 -12.99
CA GLN A 186 7.42 12.14 -13.53
C GLN A 186 8.92 11.97 -13.33
N LEU A 187 9.38 11.51 -12.16
CA LEU A 187 10.81 11.20 -11.93
C LEU A 187 11.34 10.16 -12.92
N LEU A 188 10.56 9.11 -13.23
CA LEU A 188 10.96 8.11 -14.22
C LEU A 188 11.04 8.70 -15.64
N ILE A 189 10.14 9.62 -16.00
CA ILE A 189 10.15 10.34 -17.29
C ILE A 189 11.38 11.25 -17.39
N ASP A 190 11.70 11.95 -16.30
CA ASP A 190 12.86 12.84 -16.23
C ASP A 190 14.17 12.03 -16.33
N GLU A 191 14.27 10.92 -15.59
CA GLU A 191 15.38 9.96 -15.69
C GLU A 191 15.53 9.44 -17.12
N GLU A 192 14.45 8.98 -17.75
CA GLU A 192 14.47 8.46 -19.12
C GLU A 192 14.94 9.52 -20.12
N THR A 193 14.45 10.75 -19.96
CA THR A 193 14.80 11.88 -20.83
C THR A 193 16.27 12.22 -20.71
N ALA A 194 16.79 12.31 -19.48
CA ALA A 194 18.20 12.59 -19.21
C ALA A 194 19.09 11.45 -19.75
N ALA A 195 18.73 10.19 -19.46
CA ALA A 195 19.46 9.01 -19.94
C ALA A 195 19.51 8.97 -21.48
N ASN A 196 18.37 9.13 -22.15
CA ASN A 196 18.31 9.15 -23.61
C ASN A 196 19.15 10.28 -24.21
N SER A 197 19.11 11.48 -23.61
CA SER A 197 19.93 12.61 -24.05
C SER A 197 21.43 12.30 -23.90
N PHE A 198 21.83 11.70 -22.77
CA PHE A 198 23.21 11.30 -22.51
C PHE A 198 23.70 10.26 -23.52
N TYR A 199 23.03 9.10 -23.61
CA TYR A 199 23.46 8.01 -24.49
C TYR A 199 23.51 8.43 -25.96
N ARG A 200 22.52 9.19 -26.45
CA ARG A 200 22.53 9.70 -27.84
C ARG A 200 23.74 10.58 -28.14
N THR A 201 24.13 11.41 -27.18
CA THR A 201 25.26 12.33 -27.32
C THR A 201 26.57 11.56 -27.35
N VAL A 202 26.80 10.70 -26.34
CA VAL A 202 28.02 9.90 -26.23
C VAL A 202 28.19 8.95 -27.40
N VAL A 203 27.12 8.28 -27.85
CA VAL A 203 27.18 7.39 -29.02
C VAL A 203 27.50 8.19 -30.29
N ARG A 204 26.87 9.34 -30.51
CA ARG A 204 27.12 10.17 -31.70
C ARG A 204 28.57 10.64 -31.76
N GLU A 205 29.13 11.07 -30.64
CA GLU A 205 30.48 11.64 -30.56
C GLU A 205 31.57 10.58 -30.50
N GLY A 206 31.31 9.45 -29.81
CA GLY A 206 32.25 8.35 -29.63
C GLY A 206 32.32 7.39 -30.82
N ARG A 207 31.22 7.16 -31.55
CA ARG A 207 31.14 6.14 -32.62
C ARG A 207 32.24 6.24 -33.69
N PRO A 208 32.67 7.43 -34.16
CA PRO A 208 33.76 7.52 -35.14
C PRO A 208 35.12 7.07 -34.60
N ARG A 209 35.33 7.14 -33.27
CA ARG A 209 36.61 6.84 -32.61
C ARG A 209 36.63 5.43 -32.00
N GLU A 210 35.53 5.05 -31.37
CA GLU A 210 35.36 3.81 -30.60
C GLU A 210 34.02 3.13 -30.94
N PRO A 211 33.88 2.51 -32.12
CA PRO A 211 32.62 1.95 -32.58
C PRO A 211 32.12 0.80 -31.71
N LEU A 212 33.02 -0.01 -31.13
CA LEU A 212 32.63 -1.12 -30.24
C LEU A 212 32.05 -0.61 -28.92
N ALA A 213 32.66 0.43 -28.32
CA ALA A 213 32.12 1.07 -27.12
C ALA A 213 30.75 1.69 -27.37
N ALA A 214 30.54 2.27 -28.55
CA ALA A 214 29.25 2.82 -28.95
C ALA A 214 28.15 1.74 -29.03
N VAL A 215 28.45 0.53 -29.53
CA VAL A 215 27.50 -0.60 -29.54
C VAL A 215 27.16 -1.04 -28.12
N LEU A 216 28.16 -1.22 -27.26
CA LEU A 216 27.95 -1.61 -25.86
C LEU A 216 27.07 -0.58 -25.11
N LEU A 217 27.28 0.71 -25.37
CA LEU A 217 26.44 1.77 -24.78
C LEU A 217 24.99 1.71 -25.27
N MET A 218 24.73 1.27 -26.50
CA MET A 218 23.37 1.05 -27.00
C MET A 218 22.69 -0.11 -26.28
N ASP A 219 23.39 -1.21 -26.03
CA ASP A 219 22.85 -2.34 -25.26
C ASP A 219 22.50 -1.93 -23.82
N VAL A 220 23.37 -1.16 -23.18
CA VAL A 220 23.13 -0.60 -21.83
C VAL A 220 21.92 0.33 -21.83
N ARG A 221 21.76 1.16 -22.86
CA ARG A 221 20.60 2.05 -23.02
C ARG A 221 19.30 1.24 -23.16
N ASP A 222 19.30 0.20 -23.97
CA ASP A 222 18.10 -0.61 -24.23
C ASP A 222 17.70 -1.40 -22.98
N GLU A 223 18.66 -1.94 -22.24
CA GLU A 223 18.40 -2.56 -20.93
C GLU A 223 17.84 -1.55 -19.92
N ARG A 224 18.39 -0.33 -19.86
CA ARG A 224 17.84 0.73 -19.01
C ARG A 224 16.39 1.07 -19.38
N ALA A 225 16.09 1.16 -20.66
CA ALA A 225 14.74 1.44 -21.15
C ALA A 225 13.75 0.33 -20.74
N ARG A 226 14.17 -0.94 -20.81
CA ARG A 226 13.38 -2.08 -20.29
C ARG A 226 13.11 -1.96 -18.80
N GLN A 227 14.13 -1.65 -18.00
CA GLN A 227 13.98 -1.48 -16.55
C GLN A 227 13.02 -0.35 -16.19
N LEU A 228 13.11 0.80 -16.89
CA LEU A 228 12.18 1.92 -16.70
C LEU A 228 10.75 1.56 -17.12
N GLY A 229 10.59 0.76 -18.18
CA GLY A 229 9.30 0.15 -18.56
C GLY A 229 8.70 -0.69 -17.44
N ASN A 230 9.48 -1.64 -16.90
CA ASN A 230 9.05 -2.51 -15.81
C ASN A 230 8.64 -1.72 -14.55
N ARG A 231 9.40 -0.68 -14.20
CA ARG A 231 9.07 0.20 -13.07
C ARG A 231 7.73 0.91 -13.29
N ARG A 232 7.50 1.51 -14.47
CA ARG A 232 6.22 2.17 -14.81
C ARG A 232 5.04 1.22 -14.72
N GLU A 233 5.19 -0.02 -15.20
CA GLU A 233 4.16 -1.04 -15.06
C GLU A 233 3.87 -1.42 -13.60
N ALA A 234 4.91 -1.46 -12.75
CA ALA A 234 4.74 -1.68 -11.32
C ALA A 234 4.07 -0.49 -10.63
N LEU A 235 4.30 0.75 -11.07
CA LEU A 235 3.58 1.93 -10.55
C LEU A 235 2.08 1.84 -10.85
N ASP A 236 1.72 1.48 -12.08
CA ASP A 236 0.33 1.23 -12.47
C ASP A 236 -0.29 0.07 -11.66
N ALA A 237 0.45 -1.01 -11.47
CA ALA A 237 0.01 -2.14 -10.65
C ALA A 237 -0.24 -1.72 -9.19
N TYR A 238 0.64 -0.92 -8.60
CA TYR A 238 0.47 -0.43 -7.24
C TYR A 238 -0.68 0.56 -7.11
N ALA A 239 -0.84 1.48 -8.08
CA ALA A 239 -1.98 2.40 -8.13
C ALA A 239 -3.32 1.65 -8.22
N LYS A 240 -3.39 0.59 -9.02
CA LYS A 240 -4.54 -0.32 -9.08
C LYS A 240 -4.77 -1.06 -7.78
N ALA A 241 -3.70 -1.46 -7.09
CA ALA A 241 -3.80 -2.14 -5.81
C ALA A 241 -4.39 -1.21 -4.73
N LEU A 242 -3.93 0.05 -4.66
CA LEU A 242 -4.51 1.07 -3.79
C LEU A 242 -5.99 1.35 -4.10
N GLY A 243 -6.36 1.38 -5.38
CA GLY A 243 -7.77 1.48 -5.79
C GLY A 243 -8.60 0.27 -5.36
N THR A 244 -8.02 -0.93 -5.43
CA THR A 244 -8.66 -2.19 -4.98
C THR A 244 -8.84 -2.21 -3.46
N ILE A 245 -7.86 -1.71 -2.70
CA ILE A 245 -7.94 -1.52 -1.25
C ILE A 245 -9.05 -0.52 -0.90
N SER A 246 -9.09 0.62 -1.59
CA SER A 246 -10.13 1.64 -1.36
C SER A 246 -11.53 1.08 -1.62
N ALA A 247 -11.71 0.37 -2.73
CA ALA A 247 -12.98 -0.26 -3.11
C ALA A 247 -13.40 -1.38 -2.13
N GLY A 248 -12.47 -2.28 -1.76
CA GLY A 248 -12.74 -3.34 -0.81
C GLY A 248 -13.14 -2.80 0.56
N HIS A 249 -12.48 -1.74 1.03
CA HIS A 249 -12.84 -1.09 2.28
C HIS A 249 -14.22 -0.41 2.21
N GLN A 250 -14.56 0.23 1.08
CA GLN A 250 -15.90 0.77 0.86
C GLN A 250 -16.98 -0.33 0.91
N LYS A 251 -16.71 -1.53 0.37
CA LYS A 251 -17.63 -2.68 0.48
C LYS A 251 -17.84 -3.11 1.93
N LEU A 252 -16.77 -3.17 2.72
CA LEU A 252 -16.86 -3.42 4.16
C LEU A 252 -17.75 -2.39 4.85
N TYR A 253 -17.57 -1.10 4.54
CA TYR A 253 -18.37 -0.01 5.11
C TYR A 253 -19.86 -0.12 4.79
N LEU A 254 -20.19 -0.41 3.53
CA LEU A 254 -21.57 -0.57 3.08
C LEU A 254 -22.26 -1.77 3.73
N ARG A 255 -21.51 -2.85 3.99
CA ARG A 255 -22.03 -4.10 4.59
C ARG A 255 -21.60 -4.32 6.04
N ARG A 256 -21.23 -3.25 6.76
CA ARG A 256 -20.70 -3.31 8.14
C ARG A 256 -21.59 -4.02 9.17
N ASN A 257 -22.90 -4.08 8.92
CA ASN A 257 -23.87 -4.75 9.78
C ASN A 257 -24.07 -6.25 9.40
N THR A 258 -23.50 -6.69 8.29
CA THR A 258 -23.67 -8.04 7.71
C THR A 258 -22.33 -8.62 7.24
N LEU A 259 -21.27 -8.44 8.05
CA LEU A 259 -19.89 -8.85 7.71
C LEU A 259 -19.70 -10.35 7.46
N GLY A 260 -20.65 -11.19 7.88
CA GLY A 260 -20.66 -12.63 7.63
C GLY A 260 -21.45 -13.05 6.37
N ALA A 261 -22.01 -12.10 5.60
CA ALA A 261 -22.77 -12.41 4.39
C ALA A 261 -21.89 -13.08 3.33
N LYS A 262 -22.41 -14.13 2.69
CA LYS A 262 -21.67 -14.91 1.68
C LYS A 262 -21.26 -14.05 0.49
N GLU A 263 -22.12 -13.11 0.10
CA GLU A 263 -21.88 -12.19 -1.01
C GLU A 263 -20.71 -11.27 -0.70
N LEU A 264 -20.64 -10.73 0.52
CA LEU A 264 -19.49 -9.92 0.95
C LEU A 264 -18.22 -10.77 0.97
N ALA A 265 -18.30 -12.01 1.47
CA ALA A 265 -17.15 -12.89 1.52
C ALA A 265 -16.58 -13.17 0.11
N ALA A 266 -17.44 -13.37 -0.89
CA ALA A 266 -17.03 -13.55 -2.28
C ALA A 266 -16.41 -12.28 -2.88
N GLU A 267 -17.01 -11.10 -2.65
CA GLU A 267 -16.47 -9.80 -3.08
C GLU A 267 -15.05 -9.58 -2.50
N LEU A 268 -14.87 -9.81 -1.21
CA LEU A 268 -13.59 -9.64 -0.51
C LEU A 268 -12.53 -10.66 -0.95
N ALA A 269 -12.92 -11.90 -1.23
CA ALA A 269 -12.02 -12.91 -1.78
C ALA A 269 -11.49 -12.49 -3.16
N GLY A 270 -12.36 -11.98 -4.04
CA GLY A 270 -11.95 -11.45 -5.34
C GLY A 270 -11.00 -10.25 -5.23
N HIS A 271 -11.24 -9.36 -4.26
CA HIS A 271 -10.30 -8.28 -3.96
C HIS A 271 -8.95 -8.81 -3.45
N ALA A 272 -8.95 -9.76 -2.52
CA ALA A 272 -7.73 -10.36 -1.99
C ALA A 272 -6.88 -11.04 -3.09
N GLU A 273 -7.51 -11.82 -3.96
CA GLU A 273 -6.83 -12.46 -5.09
C GLU A 273 -6.22 -11.43 -6.06
N THR A 274 -6.97 -10.35 -6.33
CA THR A 274 -6.48 -9.25 -7.17
C THR A 274 -5.25 -8.59 -6.53
N LEU A 275 -5.29 -8.33 -5.23
CA LEU A 275 -4.17 -7.76 -4.49
C LEU A 275 -2.94 -8.67 -4.53
N ASP A 276 -3.10 -9.98 -4.32
CA ASP A 276 -1.97 -10.93 -4.38
C ASP A 276 -1.34 -10.99 -5.78
N LYS A 277 -2.14 -10.91 -6.84
CA LYS A 277 -1.63 -10.84 -8.22
C LYS A 277 -0.84 -9.55 -8.48
N LEU A 278 -1.34 -8.42 -7.96
CA LEU A 278 -0.67 -7.12 -8.10
C LEU A 278 0.63 -7.07 -7.31
N ALA A 279 0.66 -7.58 -6.07
CA ALA A 279 1.86 -7.68 -5.25
C ALA A 279 3.00 -8.41 -5.99
N LYS A 280 2.71 -9.58 -6.56
CA LYS A 280 3.68 -10.36 -7.35
C LYS A 280 4.20 -9.63 -8.59
N ARG A 281 3.39 -8.73 -9.17
CA ARG A 281 3.82 -7.93 -10.33
C ARG A 281 4.77 -6.82 -9.89
N ILE A 282 4.52 -6.21 -8.73
CA ILE A 282 5.37 -5.18 -8.15
C ILE A 282 6.73 -5.78 -7.76
N GLU A 283 6.73 -6.90 -7.04
CA GLU A 283 7.93 -7.63 -6.58
C GLU A 283 8.88 -8.00 -7.75
N LYS A 284 8.35 -8.27 -8.94
CA LYS A 284 9.19 -8.60 -10.11
C LYS A 284 9.94 -7.39 -10.68
N ALA A 285 9.52 -6.17 -10.36
CA ALA A 285 10.08 -4.95 -10.95
C ALA A 285 11.13 -4.25 -10.06
N PHE A 286 11.17 -4.59 -8.77
CA PHE A 286 12.03 -3.97 -7.75
C PHE A 286 12.73 -5.05 -6.91
#